data_AF-A0A3E0B2H4-F1
#
_entry.id   AF-A0A3E0B2H4-F1
#
_cell.length_a   1.000
_cell.length_b   1.000
_cell.length_c   1.000
_cell.angle_alpha   90.00
_cell.angle_beta   90.00
_cell.angle_gamma   90.00
#
_symmetry.space_group_name_H-M   'P 1'
#
loop_
_entity.id
_entity.type
_entity.pdbx_description
1 polymer ?
#
loop_
_entity_poly.entity_id
_entity_poly.type
_entity_poly.pdbx_seq_one_letter_code
_entity_poly.pdbx_strand_id
1 'polypeptide(L)'
;MEIISYDDLRNIVKSGDVISIAALSTGNLPMEVLKHLAEQHDEHGNLDNLTFVVANDISDFDDGFDLDSFVSRGMVKRIITSLMVASPVTVEAVKNNEIEVYFLPQGIIAISYRDQAFSSPGTITKIGLNTFVDPRLSGGKVNDASRDDLVSLMKINNEEYLHYDFPKIDIVLLRGTYADEDGNIFMTHESHLGEGFSAASAAKKNNGKVIVQVKEIIAKGSFNPQDVFVPSELVDYVVINKNPKYHKQVIQTYYDPALSGHHRISHSKEKFLEFGARKIILRRSAQFLKRGHAVSIGYGINNELSNVLREERADHLVKLNIDTGIFGGIIGSRNHFGMNYNLDARMRHDMTWDFIFNGGLDIAFLSFAEIDKAGNVNVSQFGERMNGSGGFIDISQTVKTLIFSGTMVVGSESHCKDNELVIDSEGHSKKFVDTVQSMDFNADYSRELGQNVYYVTERAVFQLTDEGMELIEIAPGLSLEKDVLSQMDFKPKISKDLKVIKSELFQENWGKLAETIENNH
;
A
#
# COMPACT_ATOMS: atom_id res chain seq x y z
N MET A 1 13.81 -29.90 -4.73
CA MET A 1 13.20 -29.57 -3.43
C MET A 1 13.72 -30.54 -2.37
N GLU A 2 14.17 -30.02 -1.24
CA GLU A 2 14.54 -30.76 -0.03
C GLU A 2 13.68 -30.30 1.15
N ILE A 3 13.20 -31.23 1.97
CA ILE A 3 12.52 -30.91 3.22
C ILE A 3 13.59 -30.77 4.29
N ILE A 4 13.72 -29.58 4.88
CA ILE A 4 14.80 -29.26 5.82
C ILE A 4 14.23 -28.93 7.20
N SER A 5 15.10 -29.00 8.21
CA SER A 5 14.82 -28.46 9.53
C SER A 5 15.15 -26.96 9.56
N TYR A 6 14.66 -26.24 10.58
CA TYR A 6 15.03 -24.83 10.75
C TYR A 6 16.53 -24.65 11.05
N ASP A 7 17.20 -25.65 11.63
CA ASP A 7 18.64 -25.61 11.93
C ASP A 7 19.50 -25.56 10.66
N ASP A 8 18.97 -26.06 9.53
CA ASP A 8 19.66 -26.05 8.25
C ASP A 8 19.74 -24.64 7.63
N LEU A 9 18.88 -23.70 8.07
CA LEU A 9 18.83 -22.34 7.53
C LEU A 9 20.16 -21.60 7.63
N ARG A 10 20.92 -21.78 8.73
CA ARG A 10 22.25 -21.19 8.91
C ARG A 10 23.26 -21.61 7.83
N ASN A 11 23.05 -22.78 7.24
CA ASN A 11 23.91 -23.31 6.20
C ASN A 11 23.51 -22.78 4.82
N ILE A 12 22.31 -22.21 4.68
CA ILE A 12 21.73 -21.75 3.43
C ILE A 12 21.83 -20.23 3.31
N VAL A 13 21.31 -19.49 4.31
CA VAL A 13 21.35 -18.02 4.34
C VAL A 13 22.71 -17.57 4.88
N LYS A 14 23.32 -16.59 4.22
CA LYS A 14 24.65 -16.06 4.49
C LYS A 14 24.63 -14.56 4.70
N SER A 15 25.64 -14.07 5.43
CA SER A 15 25.89 -12.65 5.55
C SER A 15 26.07 -12.00 4.18
N GLY A 16 25.45 -10.84 3.99
CA GLY A 16 25.46 -10.12 2.71
C GLY A 16 24.40 -10.57 1.71
N ASP A 17 23.61 -11.60 1.99
CA ASP A 17 22.55 -12.05 1.09
C ASP A 17 21.48 -10.96 0.88
N VAL A 18 21.01 -10.86 -0.35
CA VAL A 18 19.82 -10.09 -0.73
C VAL A 18 18.59 -10.97 -0.58
N ILE A 19 17.75 -10.64 0.40
CA ILE A 19 16.55 -11.39 0.78
C ILE A 19 15.31 -10.69 0.26
N SER A 20 14.50 -11.41 -0.52
CA SER A 20 13.16 -10.99 -0.90
C SER A 20 12.09 -11.73 -0.10
N ILE A 21 11.05 -11.00 0.31
CA ILE A 21 9.88 -11.56 1.00
C ILE A 21 8.60 -11.03 0.33
N ALA A 22 7.86 -11.91 -0.32
CA ALA A 22 6.57 -11.60 -0.94
C ALA A 22 5.44 -11.79 0.10
N ALA A 23 5.31 -10.82 1.01
CA ALA A 23 4.33 -10.84 2.09
C ALA A 23 3.62 -9.48 2.23
N LEU A 24 2.53 -9.47 3.00
CA LEU A 24 1.77 -8.29 3.38
C LEU A 24 1.36 -8.43 4.84
N SER A 25 2.00 -7.66 5.72
CA SER A 25 1.92 -7.84 7.17
C SER A 25 2.19 -9.30 7.54
N THR A 26 1.22 -10.03 8.12
CA THR A 26 1.34 -11.47 8.41
C THR A 26 0.89 -12.38 7.27
N GLY A 27 0.17 -11.84 6.27
CA GLY A 27 -0.25 -12.56 5.09
C GLY A 27 0.97 -12.99 4.28
N ASN A 28 1.11 -14.29 4.03
CA ASN A 28 2.25 -14.90 3.36
C ASN A 28 3.62 -14.68 4.04
N LEU A 29 3.67 -14.18 5.28
CA LEU A 29 4.94 -14.01 5.98
C LEU A 29 5.45 -15.35 6.52
N PRO A 30 6.65 -15.83 6.14
CA PRO A 30 7.27 -17.03 6.71
C PRO A 30 7.95 -16.69 8.05
N MET A 31 7.13 -16.28 9.02
CA MET A 31 7.63 -15.72 10.28
C MET A 31 8.45 -16.71 11.12
N GLU A 32 8.20 -18.02 11.01
CA GLU A 32 8.99 -19.00 11.77
C GLU A 32 10.38 -19.17 11.16
N VAL A 33 10.53 -19.00 9.84
CA VAL A 33 11.85 -18.91 9.20
C VAL A 33 12.61 -17.68 9.70
N LEU A 34 11.96 -16.51 9.70
CA LEU A 34 12.56 -15.26 10.19
C LEU A 34 12.98 -15.38 11.66
N LYS A 35 12.14 -16.00 12.48
CA LYS A 35 12.45 -16.33 13.87
C LYS A 35 13.74 -17.12 14.00
N HIS A 36 13.86 -18.24 13.31
CA HIS A 36 15.03 -19.10 13.46
C HIS A 36 16.30 -18.45 12.89
N LEU A 37 16.21 -17.62 11.85
CA LEU A 37 17.36 -16.83 11.38
C LEU A 37 17.85 -15.84 12.45
N ALA A 38 16.94 -15.13 13.11
CA ALA A 38 17.28 -14.21 14.19
C ALA A 38 17.87 -14.94 15.42
N GLU A 39 17.28 -16.06 15.83
CA GLU A 39 17.80 -16.86 16.94
C GLU A 39 19.17 -17.47 16.64
N GLN A 40 19.40 -17.91 15.40
CA GLN A 40 20.71 -18.42 14.97
C GLN A 40 21.79 -17.33 15.03
N HIS A 41 21.43 -16.09 14.70
CA HIS A 41 22.32 -14.94 14.88
C HIS A 41 22.60 -14.70 16.36
N ASP A 42 21.58 -14.71 17.21
CA ASP A 42 21.72 -14.54 18.66
C ASP A 42 22.65 -15.61 19.29
N GLU A 43 22.59 -16.85 18.80
CA GLU A 43 23.36 -17.97 19.33
C GLU A 43 24.80 -18.06 18.80
N HIS A 44 25.04 -17.69 17.55
CA HIS A 44 26.32 -17.98 16.87
C HIS A 44 27.07 -16.74 16.42
N GLY A 45 26.40 -15.58 16.33
CA GLY A 45 26.83 -14.46 15.50
C GLY A 45 26.95 -14.86 14.03
N ASN A 46 27.28 -13.91 13.16
CA ASN A 46 27.65 -14.13 11.75
C ASN A 46 26.49 -14.19 10.73
N LEU A 47 25.32 -13.60 11.00
CA LEU A 47 24.31 -13.35 9.96
C LEU A 47 24.04 -11.84 9.83
N ASP A 48 24.98 -11.16 9.19
CA ASP A 48 25.06 -9.70 9.15
C ASP A 48 25.01 -9.15 7.72
N ASN A 49 24.84 -7.83 7.62
CA ASN A 49 24.86 -7.09 6.36
C ASN A 49 23.80 -7.53 5.33
N LEU A 50 22.66 -8.02 5.80
CA LEU A 50 21.56 -8.45 4.94
C LEU A 50 20.94 -7.25 4.21
N THR A 51 20.45 -7.50 2.99
CA THR A 51 19.62 -6.55 2.25
C THR A 51 18.21 -7.10 2.13
N PHE A 52 17.20 -6.38 2.60
CA PHE A 52 15.80 -6.75 2.41
C PHE A 52 15.19 -6.01 1.21
N VAL A 53 14.49 -6.73 0.35
CA VAL A 53 13.68 -6.20 -0.75
C VAL A 53 12.23 -6.64 -0.56
N VAL A 54 11.35 -5.71 -0.17
CA VAL A 54 9.96 -6.02 0.16
C VAL A 54 9.02 -4.99 -0.46
N ALA A 55 7.99 -5.43 -1.18
CA ALA A 55 7.07 -4.52 -1.84
C ALA A 55 6.01 -3.97 -0.86
N ASN A 56 5.70 -4.69 0.22
CA ASN A 56 4.77 -4.25 1.26
C ASN A 56 5.45 -4.32 2.63
N ASP A 57 4.88 -3.61 3.60
CA ASP A 57 5.31 -3.71 4.99
C ASP A 57 5.05 -5.11 5.56
N ILE A 58 6.01 -5.61 6.33
CA ILE A 58 5.97 -6.92 6.98
C ILE A 58 6.03 -6.72 8.50
N SER A 59 4.97 -7.11 9.19
CA SER A 59 4.89 -7.07 10.65
C SER A 59 3.67 -7.85 11.13
N ASP A 60 3.72 -8.33 12.36
CA ASP A 60 2.55 -8.82 13.09
C ASP A 60 2.01 -7.85 14.15
N PHE A 61 2.60 -6.65 14.27
CA PHE A 61 2.28 -5.63 15.27
C PHE A 61 2.35 -6.14 16.73
N ASP A 62 3.11 -7.21 16.99
CA ASP A 62 3.31 -7.85 18.29
C ASP A 62 4.83 -8.06 18.51
N ASP A 63 5.24 -8.96 19.40
CA ASP A 63 6.64 -9.35 19.63
C ASP A 63 7.24 -10.20 18.46
N GLY A 64 6.82 -9.96 17.22
CA GLY A 64 7.16 -10.77 16.06
C GLY A 64 8.62 -10.68 15.59
N PHE A 65 8.94 -11.51 14.61
CA PHE A 65 10.23 -11.49 13.90
C PHE A 65 10.05 -10.80 12.55
N ASP A 66 10.11 -9.47 12.58
CA ASP A 66 10.01 -8.57 11.43
C ASP A 66 11.28 -7.70 11.28
N LEU A 67 11.20 -6.61 10.50
CA LEU A 67 12.34 -5.73 10.25
C LEU A 67 12.96 -5.17 11.55
N ASP A 68 12.15 -4.79 12.54
CA ASP A 68 12.66 -4.26 13.81
C ASP A 68 13.49 -5.30 14.56
N SER A 69 13.06 -6.55 14.53
CA SER A 69 13.76 -7.68 15.14
C SER A 69 15.16 -7.89 14.54
N PHE A 70 15.31 -7.71 13.22
CA PHE A 70 16.59 -7.87 12.52
C PHE A 70 17.48 -6.62 12.67
N VAL A 71 16.89 -5.42 12.59
CA VAL A 71 17.63 -4.15 12.71
C VAL A 71 18.17 -3.97 14.13
N SER A 72 17.37 -4.25 15.16
CA SER A 72 17.81 -4.19 16.57
C SER A 72 18.99 -5.12 16.89
N ARG A 73 19.17 -6.19 16.09
CA ARG A 73 20.28 -7.15 16.18
C ARG A 73 21.51 -6.77 15.35
N GLY A 74 21.46 -5.67 14.61
CA GLY A 74 22.54 -5.25 13.71
C GLY A 74 22.70 -6.10 12.46
N MET A 75 21.69 -6.91 12.10
CA MET A 75 21.78 -7.87 10.99
C MET A 75 21.62 -7.21 9.61
N VAL A 76 21.03 -6.02 9.56
CA VAL A 76 20.58 -5.36 8.33
C VAL A 76 21.56 -4.29 7.90
N LYS A 77 22.01 -4.35 6.64
CA LYS A 77 22.72 -3.24 5.98
C LYS A 77 21.75 -2.32 5.24
N ARG A 78 20.81 -2.90 4.49
CA ARG A 78 19.98 -2.17 3.53
C ARG A 78 18.53 -2.66 3.52
N ILE A 79 17.58 -1.74 3.38
CA ILE A 79 16.17 -2.03 3.14
C ILE A 79 15.71 -1.28 1.88
N ILE A 80 15.18 -2.00 0.91
CA ILE A 80 14.51 -1.48 -0.27
C ILE A 80 13.03 -1.82 -0.10
N THR A 81 12.20 -0.82 0.19
CA THR A 81 10.78 -1.02 0.47
C THR A 81 9.94 0.10 -0.14
N SER A 82 8.64 -0.10 -0.28
CA SER A 82 7.73 0.98 -0.66
C SER A 82 7.10 1.66 0.54
N LEU A 83 6.92 0.94 1.65
CA LEU A 83 6.31 1.44 2.86
C LEU A 83 6.82 0.72 4.11
N MET A 84 6.79 1.42 5.24
CA MET A 84 7.21 0.93 6.54
C MET A 84 6.43 1.67 7.62
N VAL A 85 5.36 1.05 8.15
CA VAL A 85 4.46 1.70 9.12
C VAL A 85 4.51 1.06 10.50
N ALA A 86 5.01 -0.18 10.59
CA ALA A 86 5.01 -0.99 11.81
C ALA A 86 6.41 -1.22 12.41
N SER A 87 7.42 -0.45 12.00
CA SER A 87 8.84 -0.72 12.36
C SER A 87 9.52 0.50 13.02
N PRO A 88 9.11 0.92 14.25
CA PRO A 88 9.66 2.10 14.92
C PRO A 88 11.16 2.00 15.22
N VAL A 89 11.70 0.82 15.55
CA VAL A 89 13.15 0.67 15.79
C VAL A 89 13.93 0.90 14.49
N THR A 90 13.40 0.37 13.39
CA THR A 90 13.97 0.57 12.06
C THR A 90 13.94 2.05 11.68
N VAL A 91 12.83 2.75 11.89
CA VAL A 91 12.73 4.21 11.66
C VAL A 91 13.80 4.98 12.43
N GLU A 92 14.04 4.63 13.70
CA GLU A 92 15.08 5.29 14.51
C GLU A 92 16.49 5.02 13.95
N ALA A 93 16.78 3.78 13.55
CA ALA A 93 18.05 3.43 12.89
C ALA A 93 18.25 4.20 11.57
N VAL A 94 17.19 4.44 10.80
CA VAL A 94 17.24 5.29 9.58
C VAL A 94 17.65 6.72 9.94
N LYS A 95 17.03 7.32 10.97
CA LYS A 95 17.34 8.68 11.42
C LYS A 95 18.79 8.81 11.90
N ASN A 96 19.30 7.77 12.54
CA ASN A 96 20.68 7.70 13.03
C ASN A 96 21.70 7.36 11.93
N ASN A 97 21.26 7.17 10.67
CA ASN A 97 22.11 6.75 9.55
C ASN A 97 22.84 5.41 9.81
N GLU A 98 22.23 4.51 10.57
CA GLU A 98 22.80 3.21 10.92
C GLU A 98 22.62 2.16 9.80
N ILE A 99 21.56 2.31 9.02
CA ILE A 99 21.22 1.44 7.89
C ILE A 99 20.88 2.26 6.64
N GLU A 100 21.02 1.65 5.47
CA GLU A 100 20.60 2.23 4.20
C GLU A 100 19.12 1.92 3.95
N VAL A 101 18.32 2.93 3.58
CA VAL A 101 16.91 2.74 3.24
C VAL A 101 16.54 3.49 1.97
N TYR A 102 15.85 2.78 1.09
CA TYR A 102 15.29 3.31 -0.14
C TYR A 102 13.77 3.11 -0.11
N PHE A 103 13.03 4.21 -0.26
CA PHE A 103 11.60 4.18 -0.52
C PHE A 103 11.34 4.29 -2.01
N LEU A 104 10.80 3.23 -2.60
CA LEU A 104 10.54 3.14 -4.04
C LEU A 104 9.10 2.67 -4.31
N PRO A 105 8.52 2.97 -5.48
CA PRO A 105 7.11 2.69 -5.73
C PRO A 105 6.80 1.19 -5.62
N GLN A 106 5.71 0.84 -4.92
CA GLN A 106 5.34 -0.55 -4.62
C GLN A 106 5.16 -1.38 -5.88
N GLY A 107 4.50 -0.81 -6.89
CA GLY A 107 4.27 -1.51 -8.15
C GLY A 107 5.56 -1.85 -8.86
N ILE A 108 6.53 -0.93 -8.83
CA ILE A 108 7.85 -1.13 -9.41
C ILE A 108 8.62 -2.24 -8.68
N ILE A 109 8.62 -2.28 -7.34
CA ILE A 109 9.23 -3.40 -6.60
C ILE A 109 8.54 -4.72 -6.97
N ALA A 110 7.21 -4.78 -6.96
CA ALA A 110 6.46 -5.99 -7.22
C ALA A 110 6.69 -6.56 -8.64
N ILE A 111 6.79 -5.70 -9.67
CA ILE A 111 7.07 -6.15 -11.04
C ILE A 111 8.56 -6.36 -11.33
N SER A 112 9.46 -5.75 -10.57
CA SER A 112 10.90 -5.82 -10.87
C SER A 112 11.44 -7.24 -10.92
N TYR A 113 10.87 -8.17 -10.14
CA TYR A 113 11.29 -9.57 -10.12
C TYR A 113 11.20 -10.23 -11.50
N ARG A 114 10.18 -9.91 -12.32
CA ARG A 114 10.10 -10.42 -13.70
C ARG A 114 11.06 -9.68 -14.64
N ASP A 115 11.37 -8.42 -14.35
CA ASP A 115 12.28 -7.60 -15.15
C ASP A 115 13.75 -7.90 -14.85
N GLN A 116 14.03 -8.68 -13.80
CA GLN A 116 15.32 -9.33 -13.61
C GLN A 116 15.53 -10.53 -14.55
N ALA A 117 14.62 -10.83 -15.49
CA ALA A 117 14.84 -11.87 -16.51
C ALA A 117 16.07 -11.59 -17.40
N PHE A 118 16.63 -12.63 -18.03
CA PHE A 118 17.80 -12.50 -18.94
C PHE A 118 17.55 -11.51 -20.10
N SER A 119 16.30 -11.37 -20.53
CA SER A 119 15.89 -10.56 -21.67
C SER A 119 15.64 -9.09 -21.35
N SER A 120 15.73 -8.67 -20.08
CA SER A 120 15.39 -7.31 -19.66
C SER A 120 16.56 -6.67 -18.89
N PRO A 121 16.86 -5.39 -19.13
CA PRO A 121 17.90 -4.66 -18.41
C PRO A 121 17.44 -4.12 -17.04
N GLY A 122 16.28 -4.54 -16.54
CA GLY A 122 15.60 -3.93 -15.38
C GLY A 122 14.34 -3.18 -15.78
N THR A 123 13.67 -2.54 -14.82
CA THR A 123 12.38 -1.88 -15.08
C THR A 123 12.61 -0.49 -15.65
N ILE A 124 12.08 -0.22 -16.85
CA ILE A 124 12.11 1.10 -17.49
C ILE A 124 10.68 1.63 -17.55
N THR A 125 10.42 2.78 -16.93
CA THR A 125 9.06 3.30 -16.75
C THR A 125 9.05 4.81 -16.54
N LYS A 126 7.90 5.46 -16.72
CA LYS A 126 7.68 6.86 -16.33
C LYS A 126 7.25 7.02 -14.86
N ILE A 127 6.90 5.90 -14.20
CA ILE A 127 6.46 5.90 -12.80
C ILE A 127 7.61 6.41 -11.91
N GLY A 128 7.33 7.43 -11.12
CA GLY A 128 8.28 8.09 -10.21
C GLY A 128 8.91 9.37 -10.78
N LEU A 129 8.69 9.71 -12.06
CA LEU A 129 9.17 11.00 -12.59
C LEU A 129 8.58 12.16 -11.78
N ASN A 130 9.42 13.17 -11.51
CA ASN A 130 9.06 14.39 -10.79
C ASN A 130 8.59 14.17 -9.33
N THR A 131 8.83 12.99 -8.76
CA THR A 131 8.63 12.70 -7.32
C THR A 131 9.98 12.53 -6.64
N PHE A 132 10.02 12.33 -5.32
CA PHE A 132 11.26 12.10 -4.58
C PHE A 132 12.06 10.89 -5.10
N VAL A 133 11.40 9.96 -5.81
CA VAL A 133 12.02 8.80 -6.46
C VAL A 133 12.84 9.18 -7.69
N ASP A 134 12.56 10.33 -8.30
CA ASP A 134 13.36 10.87 -9.40
C ASP A 134 14.80 11.14 -8.91
N PRO A 135 15.85 10.67 -9.61
CA PRO A 135 17.23 10.86 -9.19
C PRO A 135 17.68 12.34 -9.24
N ARG A 136 16.91 13.22 -9.88
CA ARG A 136 17.11 14.68 -9.79
C ARG A 136 16.71 15.25 -8.43
N LEU A 137 15.89 14.52 -7.67
CA LEU A 137 15.53 14.81 -6.27
C LEU A 137 16.34 13.88 -5.35
N SER A 138 15.75 12.83 -4.77
CA SER A 138 16.48 11.92 -3.87
C SER A 138 16.79 10.55 -4.46
N GLY A 139 16.22 10.18 -5.61
CA GLY A 139 16.37 8.82 -6.16
C GLY A 139 15.77 7.74 -5.25
N GLY A 140 14.81 8.12 -4.39
CA GLY A 140 14.23 7.24 -3.38
C GLY A 140 15.10 7.04 -2.12
N LYS A 141 16.29 7.66 -2.04
CA LYS A 141 17.17 7.60 -0.86
C LYS A 141 16.49 8.31 0.32
N VAL A 142 16.44 7.65 1.48
CA VAL A 142 15.74 8.17 2.67
C VAL A 142 16.69 8.88 3.64
N ASN A 143 17.97 8.50 3.64
CA ASN A 143 18.98 9.06 4.55
C ASN A 143 20.38 9.11 3.89
N ASP A 144 21.36 9.74 4.56
CA ASP A 144 22.72 9.95 4.05
C ASP A 144 23.56 8.66 3.97
N ALA A 145 23.14 7.61 4.69
CA ALA A 145 23.72 6.27 4.55
C ALA A 145 23.43 5.66 3.16
N SER A 146 22.30 6.02 2.56
CA SER A 146 21.84 5.50 1.26
C SER A 146 22.52 6.22 0.10
N ARG A 147 23.58 5.62 -0.45
CA ARG A 147 24.45 6.29 -1.44
C ARG A 147 24.34 5.74 -2.85
N ASP A 148 24.06 4.45 -2.99
CA ASP A 148 24.00 3.79 -4.30
C ASP A 148 22.82 4.33 -5.12
N ASP A 149 23.03 4.53 -6.42
CA ASP A 149 21.96 4.92 -7.34
C ASP A 149 21.20 3.68 -7.82
N LEU A 150 20.00 3.46 -7.28
CA LEU A 150 19.09 2.39 -7.73
C LEU A 150 18.16 2.85 -8.86
N VAL A 151 18.08 4.16 -9.08
CA VAL A 151 17.21 4.81 -10.07
C VAL A 151 18.06 5.73 -10.92
N SER A 152 17.96 5.59 -12.23
CA SER A 152 18.66 6.45 -13.19
C SER A 152 17.69 7.05 -14.21
N LEU A 153 17.99 8.26 -14.69
CA LEU A 153 17.22 8.92 -15.74
C LEU A 153 17.77 8.51 -17.10
N MET A 154 16.90 8.08 -18.01
CA MET A 154 17.26 7.76 -19.39
C MET A 154 16.28 8.38 -20.39
N LYS A 155 16.66 8.42 -21.66
CA LYS A 155 15.80 8.90 -22.75
C LYS A 155 15.56 7.81 -23.78
N ILE A 156 14.29 7.60 -24.11
CA ILE A 156 13.86 6.69 -25.18
C ILE A 156 12.91 7.48 -26.07
N ASN A 157 13.21 7.57 -27.36
CA ASN A 157 12.39 8.31 -28.34
C ASN A 157 12.12 9.78 -27.93
N ASN A 158 13.12 10.45 -27.35
CA ASN A 158 13.03 11.82 -26.80
C ASN A 158 12.10 12.01 -25.60
N GLU A 159 11.58 10.93 -25.01
CA GLU A 159 10.85 10.98 -23.75
C GLU A 159 11.75 10.53 -22.60
N GLU A 160 11.55 11.13 -21.43
CA GLU A 160 12.26 10.75 -20.20
C GLU A 160 11.61 9.51 -19.58
N TYR A 161 12.45 8.62 -19.08
CA TYR A 161 12.09 7.42 -18.34
C TYR A 161 13.03 7.26 -17.15
N LEU A 162 12.54 6.64 -16.09
CA LEU A 162 13.35 6.11 -15.01
C LEU A 162 13.69 4.65 -15.30
N HIS A 163 14.94 4.29 -15.07
CA HIS A 163 15.42 2.92 -15.07
C HIS A 163 15.75 2.52 -13.64
N TYR A 164 15.09 1.47 -13.16
CA TYR A 164 15.28 0.89 -11.83
C TYR A 164 16.18 -0.35 -11.95
N ASP A 165 17.32 -0.30 -11.27
CA ASP A 165 18.31 -1.38 -11.22
C ASP A 165 18.42 -1.91 -9.78
N PHE A 166 17.69 -2.99 -9.50
CA PHE A 166 17.68 -3.61 -8.18
C PHE A 166 18.76 -4.68 -8.02
N PRO A 167 19.26 -4.86 -6.78
CA PRO A 167 20.17 -5.96 -6.50
C PRO A 167 19.54 -7.30 -6.87
N LYS A 168 20.38 -8.22 -7.33
CA LYS A 168 19.97 -9.58 -7.66
C LYS A 168 19.59 -10.31 -6.38
N ILE A 169 18.55 -11.12 -6.43
CA ILE A 169 18.03 -11.82 -5.25
C ILE A 169 18.83 -13.09 -4.99
N ASP A 170 19.38 -13.24 -3.78
CA ASP A 170 20.14 -14.43 -3.37
C ASP A 170 19.24 -15.42 -2.63
N ILE A 171 18.31 -14.92 -1.81
CA ILE A 171 17.38 -15.72 -1.02
C ILE A 171 15.96 -15.18 -1.21
N VAL A 172 15.00 -16.08 -1.41
CA VAL A 172 13.57 -15.77 -1.33
C VAL A 172 12.96 -16.58 -0.21
N LEU A 173 12.33 -15.89 0.72
CA LEU A 173 11.56 -16.50 1.79
C LEU A 173 10.09 -16.37 1.46
N LEU A 174 9.43 -17.51 1.22
CA LEU A 174 8.01 -17.58 0.89
C LEU A 174 7.24 -18.36 1.94
N ARG A 175 5.93 -18.18 1.90
CA ARG A 175 4.98 -19.00 2.61
C ARG A 175 3.93 -19.54 1.65
N GLY A 176 3.56 -20.81 1.85
CA GLY A 176 2.40 -21.42 1.23
C GLY A 176 1.53 -22.14 2.25
N THR A 177 0.34 -22.55 1.85
CA THR A 177 -0.52 -23.39 2.68
C THR A 177 0.02 -24.81 2.74
N TYR A 178 0.24 -25.42 1.57
CA TYR A 178 0.72 -26.80 1.44
C TYR A 178 1.88 -26.88 0.46
N ALA A 179 2.76 -27.86 0.67
CA ALA A 179 3.64 -28.38 -0.37
C ALA A 179 3.26 -29.83 -0.65
N ASP A 180 3.23 -30.27 -1.90
CA ASP A 180 3.22 -31.72 -2.17
C ASP A 180 4.64 -32.33 -2.02
N GLU A 181 4.73 -33.66 -2.02
CA GLU A 181 6.02 -34.39 -1.93
C GLU A 181 6.98 -34.07 -3.10
N ASP A 182 6.48 -33.54 -4.22
CA ASP A 182 7.31 -33.14 -5.36
C ASP A 182 7.82 -31.68 -5.20
N GLY A 183 7.19 -30.88 -4.33
CA GLY A 183 7.58 -29.51 -3.98
C GLY A 183 6.69 -28.42 -4.58
N ASN A 184 5.55 -28.76 -5.18
CA ASN A 184 4.59 -27.78 -5.67
C ASN A 184 3.91 -27.09 -4.50
N ILE A 185 3.78 -25.76 -4.55
CA ILE A 185 3.22 -24.96 -3.46
C ILE A 185 1.80 -24.53 -3.79
N PHE A 186 0.90 -24.72 -2.83
CA PHE A 186 -0.52 -24.35 -2.90
C PHE A 186 -0.84 -23.24 -1.91
N MET A 187 -1.65 -22.27 -2.33
CA MET A 187 -2.06 -21.09 -1.54
C MET A 187 -3.51 -21.19 -1.03
N THR A 188 -4.01 -22.42 -0.83
CA THR A 188 -5.43 -22.73 -0.57
C THR A 188 -6.05 -21.92 0.55
N HIS A 189 -5.30 -21.66 1.63
CA HIS A 189 -5.78 -20.94 2.81
C HIS A 189 -5.30 -19.50 2.89
N GLU A 190 -4.57 -19.00 1.90
CA GLU A 190 -4.04 -17.63 1.99
C GLU A 190 -5.11 -16.59 1.60
N SER A 191 -5.07 -15.43 2.24
CA SER A 191 -5.95 -14.28 1.95
C SER A 191 -5.40 -13.37 0.87
N HIS A 192 -4.09 -13.45 0.63
CA HIS A 192 -3.30 -12.69 -0.32
C HIS A 192 -2.42 -13.66 -1.13
N LEU A 193 -2.23 -13.42 -2.43
CA LEU A 193 -1.38 -14.28 -3.27
C LEU A 193 0.06 -13.78 -3.37
N GLY A 194 0.29 -12.46 -3.29
CA GLY A 194 1.60 -11.85 -3.48
C GLY A 194 2.19 -12.08 -4.87
N GLU A 195 3.48 -11.83 -4.97
CA GLU A 195 4.33 -11.94 -6.16
C GLU A 195 5.37 -13.07 -6.03
N GLY A 196 5.12 -14.03 -5.13
CA GLY A 196 6.10 -15.05 -4.73
C GLY A 196 6.66 -15.91 -5.87
N PHE A 197 5.85 -16.21 -6.91
CA PHE A 197 6.34 -16.89 -8.11
C PHE A 197 7.43 -16.08 -8.83
N SER A 198 7.20 -14.77 -9.03
CA SER A 198 8.13 -13.90 -9.74
C SER A 198 9.41 -13.72 -8.92
N ALA A 199 9.30 -13.55 -7.60
CA ALA A 199 10.45 -13.51 -6.70
C ALA A 199 11.27 -14.81 -6.75
N ALA A 200 10.61 -15.97 -6.68
CA ALA A 200 11.28 -17.28 -6.79
C ALA A 200 12.03 -17.42 -8.12
N SER A 201 11.41 -17.01 -9.23
CA SER A 201 12.05 -17.03 -10.55
C SER A 201 13.29 -16.12 -10.62
N ALA A 202 13.21 -14.92 -10.04
CA ALA A 202 14.34 -13.98 -9.98
C ALA A 202 15.54 -14.57 -9.22
N ALA A 203 15.31 -15.21 -8.07
CA ALA A 203 16.36 -15.88 -7.33
C ALA A 203 16.99 -17.03 -8.12
N LYS A 204 16.18 -17.90 -8.75
CA LYS A 204 16.70 -18.99 -9.58
C LYS A 204 17.58 -18.50 -10.72
N LYS A 205 17.21 -17.39 -11.36
CA LYS A 205 18.04 -16.74 -12.40
C LYS A 205 19.39 -16.27 -11.86
N ASN A 206 19.47 -15.92 -10.58
CA ASN A 206 20.72 -15.55 -9.90
C ASN A 206 21.44 -16.74 -9.24
N ASN A 207 20.99 -17.99 -9.47
CA ASN A 207 21.43 -19.18 -8.71
C ASN A 207 21.18 -19.09 -7.18
N GLY A 208 20.28 -18.19 -6.76
CA GLY A 208 19.81 -18.04 -5.40
C GLY A 208 18.91 -19.19 -4.95
N LYS A 209 18.48 -19.16 -3.69
CA LYS A 209 17.70 -20.20 -3.04
C LYS A 209 16.28 -19.74 -2.69
N VAL A 210 15.33 -20.63 -2.89
CA VAL A 210 13.91 -20.43 -2.54
C VAL A 210 13.54 -21.35 -1.39
N ILE A 211 13.18 -20.74 -0.26
CA ILE A 211 12.79 -21.43 0.98
C ILE A 211 11.31 -21.14 1.23
N VAL A 212 10.50 -22.19 1.37
CA VAL A 212 9.05 -22.06 1.54
C VAL A 212 8.61 -22.65 2.88
N GLN A 213 8.03 -21.83 3.74
CA GLN A 213 7.34 -22.29 4.95
C GLN A 213 5.91 -22.73 4.60
N VAL A 214 5.54 -23.95 4.98
CA VAL A 214 4.19 -24.51 4.72
C VAL A 214 3.54 -25.02 6.01
N LYS A 215 2.21 -25.16 6.03
CA LYS A 215 1.50 -25.79 7.16
C LYS A 215 1.79 -27.28 7.22
N GLU A 216 1.80 -27.93 6.06
CA GLU A 216 1.88 -29.37 5.94
C GLU A 216 2.41 -29.78 4.58
N ILE A 217 3.05 -30.96 4.53
CA ILE A 217 3.43 -31.64 3.30
C ILE A 217 2.37 -32.68 3.00
N ILE A 218 1.76 -32.59 1.82
CA ILE A 218 0.69 -33.50 1.39
C ILE A 218 1.25 -34.53 0.42
N ALA A 219 0.64 -35.72 0.41
CA ALA A 219 1.04 -36.80 -0.50
C ALA A 219 0.93 -36.35 -1.96
N LYS A 220 1.86 -36.78 -2.82
CA LYS A 220 1.71 -36.53 -4.26
C LYS A 220 0.44 -37.19 -4.81
N GLY A 221 -0.19 -36.56 -5.79
CA GLY A 221 -1.44 -37.06 -6.33
C GLY A 221 -1.99 -36.23 -7.48
N SER A 222 -3.20 -36.57 -7.93
CA SER A 222 -3.91 -35.81 -8.95
C SER A 222 -4.56 -34.58 -8.34
N PHE A 223 -3.82 -33.48 -8.30
CA PHE A 223 -4.35 -32.15 -7.99
C PHE A 223 -4.84 -31.46 -9.27
N ASN A 224 -5.70 -30.45 -9.12
CA ASN A 224 -5.96 -29.54 -10.23
C ASN A 224 -4.65 -28.77 -10.50
N PRO A 225 -4.04 -28.89 -11.69
CA PRO A 225 -2.78 -28.21 -11.98
C PRO A 225 -2.90 -26.68 -11.93
N GLN A 226 -4.12 -26.13 -12.02
CA GLN A 226 -4.36 -24.69 -11.88
C GLN A 226 -4.22 -24.20 -10.43
N ASP A 227 -4.23 -25.10 -9.44
CA ASP A 227 -4.11 -24.75 -8.02
C ASP A 227 -2.64 -24.60 -7.58
N VAL A 228 -1.69 -25.06 -8.40
CA VAL A 228 -0.26 -24.91 -8.15
C VAL A 228 0.14 -23.45 -8.37
N PHE A 229 0.58 -22.80 -7.29
CA PHE A 229 0.97 -21.39 -7.31
C PHE A 229 2.47 -21.20 -7.61
N VAL A 230 3.33 -21.99 -6.95
CA VAL A 230 4.76 -22.08 -7.27
C VAL A 230 5.07 -23.51 -7.68
N PRO A 231 5.53 -23.75 -8.92
CA PRO A 231 5.90 -25.08 -9.38
C PRO A 231 7.20 -25.55 -8.71
N SER A 232 7.34 -26.85 -8.52
CA SER A 232 8.43 -27.44 -7.74
C SER A 232 9.83 -27.13 -8.28
N GLU A 233 9.98 -26.87 -9.57
CA GLU A 233 11.26 -26.49 -10.20
C GLU A 233 11.83 -25.19 -9.61
N LEU A 234 10.96 -24.31 -9.09
CA LEU A 234 11.36 -23.07 -8.45
C LEU A 234 11.66 -23.23 -6.96
N VAL A 235 11.43 -24.40 -6.35
CA VAL A 235 11.55 -24.60 -4.89
C VAL A 235 12.82 -25.38 -4.56
N ASP A 236 13.73 -24.77 -3.80
CA ASP A 236 14.89 -25.47 -3.24
C ASP A 236 14.53 -26.19 -1.95
N TYR A 237 13.91 -25.48 -1.01
CA TYR A 237 13.71 -25.97 0.35
C TYR A 237 12.29 -25.74 0.84
N VAL A 238 11.76 -26.73 1.57
CA VAL A 238 10.49 -26.63 2.29
C VAL A 238 10.74 -26.83 3.78
N VAL A 239 10.15 -25.96 4.61
CA VAL A 239 10.09 -26.11 6.07
C VAL A 239 8.65 -26.16 6.54
N ILE A 240 8.37 -27.07 7.47
CA ILE A 240 7.03 -27.22 8.06
C ILE A 240 6.92 -26.25 9.25
N ASN A 241 5.86 -25.46 9.27
CA ASN A 241 5.50 -24.64 10.42
C ASN A 241 5.19 -25.53 11.63
N LYS A 242 5.88 -25.29 12.75
CA LYS A 242 5.66 -26.01 14.02
C LYS A 242 4.75 -25.23 14.95
N ASN A 243 4.64 -23.91 14.76
CA ASN A 243 3.84 -23.04 15.61
C ASN A 243 2.84 -22.18 14.80
N PRO A 244 1.52 -22.43 14.94
CA PRO A 244 0.46 -21.65 14.29
C PRO A 244 0.54 -20.13 14.53
N LYS A 245 1.16 -19.66 15.63
CA LYS A 245 1.40 -18.23 15.88
C LYS A 245 2.14 -17.57 14.71
N TYR A 246 3.08 -18.28 14.09
CA TYR A 246 3.96 -17.81 13.02
C TYR A 246 3.45 -18.16 11.61
N HIS A 247 2.18 -18.53 11.50
CA HIS A 247 1.53 -18.87 10.23
C HIS A 247 0.08 -18.39 10.19
N LYS A 248 -0.20 -17.20 10.74
CA LYS A 248 -1.53 -16.59 10.71
C LYS A 248 -1.91 -16.17 9.29
N GLN A 249 -3.15 -16.40 8.87
CA GLN A 249 -3.65 -15.96 7.57
C GLN A 249 -3.68 -14.42 7.44
N VAL A 250 -4.03 -13.72 8.52
CA VAL A 250 -4.03 -12.26 8.66
C VAL A 250 -3.73 -11.92 10.13
N ILE A 251 -3.45 -10.65 10.46
CA ILE A 251 -3.04 -10.23 11.82
C ILE A 251 -4.05 -10.70 12.88
N GLN A 252 -5.33 -10.60 12.54
CA GLN A 252 -6.46 -10.79 13.45
C GLN A 252 -6.79 -12.25 13.75
N THR A 253 -6.50 -13.18 12.84
CA THR A 253 -6.93 -14.57 12.98
C THR A 253 -5.94 -15.53 12.33
N TYR A 254 -5.82 -16.71 12.96
CA TYR A 254 -5.03 -17.80 12.40
C TYR A 254 -5.61 -18.26 11.04
N TYR A 255 -6.93 -18.44 10.95
CA TYR A 255 -7.59 -18.86 9.73
C TYR A 255 -9.09 -18.53 9.74
N ASP A 256 -9.57 -17.95 8.64
CA ASP A 256 -10.98 -17.81 8.29
C ASP A 256 -11.19 -18.28 6.83
N PRO A 257 -11.95 -19.37 6.59
CA PRO A 257 -12.18 -19.90 5.24
C PRO A 257 -12.89 -18.91 4.30
N ALA A 258 -13.65 -17.94 4.83
CA ALA A 258 -14.27 -16.92 3.98
C ALA A 258 -13.24 -15.95 3.38
N LEU A 259 -12.14 -15.70 4.09
CA LEU A 259 -11.02 -14.90 3.57
C LEU A 259 -10.26 -15.62 2.46
N SER A 260 -10.32 -16.95 2.40
CA SER A 260 -9.74 -17.73 1.29
C SER A 260 -10.68 -17.87 0.10
N GLY A 261 -11.95 -17.46 0.24
CA GLY A 261 -12.97 -17.62 -0.79
C GLY A 261 -13.67 -18.98 -0.80
N HIS A 262 -13.49 -19.80 0.25
CA HIS A 262 -14.18 -21.10 0.34
C HIS A 262 -15.70 -20.97 0.44
N HIS A 263 -16.18 -19.84 0.96
CA HIS A 263 -17.60 -19.49 0.95
C HIS A 263 -17.77 -17.97 1.04
N ARG A 264 -18.98 -17.49 0.73
CA ARG A 264 -19.36 -16.09 0.93
C ARG A 264 -20.08 -15.89 2.25
N ILE A 265 -19.79 -14.79 2.94
CA ILE A 265 -20.52 -14.38 4.14
C ILE A 265 -21.81 -13.65 3.75
N SER A 266 -22.87 -13.84 4.54
CA SER A 266 -24.18 -13.22 4.30
C SER A 266 -24.27 -11.77 4.80
N HIS A 267 -23.47 -11.42 5.81
CA HIS A 267 -23.45 -10.09 6.44
C HIS A 267 -22.01 -9.71 6.73
N SER A 268 -21.71 -8.41 6.69
CA SER A 268 -20.41 -7.92 7.15
C SER A 268 -20.21 -8.19 8.62
N LYS A 269 -18.96 -8.43 8.98
CA LYS A 269 -18.53 -8.40 10.39
C LYS A 269 -18.28 -6.96 10.87
N GLU A 270 -18.21 -5.99 9.96
CA GLU A 270 -17.99 -4.58 10.29
C GLU A 270 -19.28 -3.85 10.66
N LYS A 271 -19.17 -2.98 11.67
CA LYS A 271 -20.19 -1.97 11.97
C LYS A 271 -20.10 -0.81 10.98
N PHE A 272 -21.21 -0.12 10.78
CA PHE A 272 -21.19 1.12 10.02
C PHE A 272 -20.44 2.23 10.76
N LEU A 273 -19.86 3.16 10.01
CA LEU A 273 -19.17 4.31 10.59
C LEU A 273 -20.11 5.16 11.43
N GLU A 274 -19.63 5.54 12.62
CA GLU A 274 -20.25 6.60 13.40
C GLU A 274 -20.26 7.90 12.60
N PHE A 275 -21.31 8.70 12.82
CA PHE A 275 -21.46 9.96 12.13
C PHE A 275 -20.49 11.01 12.69
N GLY A 276 -19.71 11.62 11.79
CA GLY A 276 -18.67 12.58 12.13
C GLY A 276 -17.79 12.91 10.92
N ALA A 277 -16.71 13.67 11.14
CA ALA A 277 -15.83 14.19 10.09
C ALA A 277 -15.41 13.14 9.05
N ARG A 278 -15.01 11.94 9.49
CA ARG A 278 -14.57 10.87 8.57
C ARG A 278 -15.68 10.43 7.62
N LYS A 279 -16.90 10.25 8.14
CA LYS A 279 -18.06 9.83 7.34
C LYS A 279 -18.51 10.94 6.38
N ILE A 280 -18.40 12.21 6.79
CA ILE A 280 -18.68 13.37 5.94
C ILE A 280 -17.71 13.43 4.76
N ILE A 281 -16.40 13.32 5.03
CA ILE A 281 -15.35 13.28 3.99
C ILE A 281 -15.67 12.16 2.99
N LEU A 282 -15.91 10.94 3.48
CA LEU A 282 -16.16 9.79 2.60
C LEU A 282 -17.46 9.89 1.82
N ARG A 283 -18.55 10.41 2.42
CA ARG A 283 -19.80 10.67 1.70
C ARG A 283 -19.56 11.66 0.57
N ARG A 284 -18.88 12.79 0.84
CA ARG A 284 -18.61 13.79 -0.19
C ARG A 284 -17.66 13.27 -1.26
N SER A 285 -16.60 12.57 -0.88
CA SER A 285 -15.66 11.92 -1.81
C SER A 285 -16.41 10.92 -2.71
N ALA A 286 -17.32 10.10 -2.15
CA ALA A 286 -18.07 9.12 -2.91
C ALA A 286 -19.03 9.73 -3.96
N GLN A 287 -19.40 11.02 -3.83
CA GLN A 287 -20.21 11.70 -4.85
C GLN A 287 -19.47 11.94 -6.17
N PHE A 288 -18.16 11.70 -6.25
CA PHE A 288 -17.40 11.70 -7.51
C PHE A 288 -17.47 10.37 -8.28
N LEU A 289 -18.05 9.33 -7.67
CA LEU A 289 -18.21 8.03 -8.32
C LEU A 289 -19.28 8.07 -9.41
N LYS A 290 -19.09 7.25 -10.44
CA LYS A 290 -20.09 6.93 -11.46
C LYS A 290 -20.32 5.43 -11.51
N ARG A 291 -21.48 5.03 -12.01
CA ARG A 291 -21.81 3.62 -12.21
C ARG A 291 -20.76 2.94 -13.09
N GLY A 292 -20.24 1.81 -12.62
CA GLY A 292 -19.27 0.98 -13.32
C GLY A 292 -17.81 1.35 -13.06
N HIS A 293 -17.51 2.43 -12.33
CA HIS A 293 -16.13 2.80 -12.00
C HIS A 293 -15.38 1.64 -11.35
N ALA A 294 -14.18 1.35 -11.86
CA ALA A 294 -13.12 0.63 -11.18
C ALA A 294 -12.41 1.60 -10.22
N VAL A 295 -12.51 1.32 -8.93
CA VAL A 295 -12.15 2.23 -7.83
C VAL A 295 -10.94 1.70 -7.09
N SER A 296 -9.86 2.47 -7.06
CA SER A 296 -8.73 2.18 -6.17
C SER A 296 -8.99 2.72 -4.78
N ILE A 297 -8.88 1.86 -3.76
CA ILE A 297 -9.01 2.23 -2.36
C ILE A 297 -7.62 2.29 -1.72
N GLY A 298 -7.11 3.50 -1.48
CA GLY A 298 -5.87 3.72 -0.77
C GLY A 298 -5.98 3.50 0.75
N TYR A 299 -4.82 3.36 1.40
CA TYR A 299 -4.72 3.27 2.85
C TYR A 299 -5.19 4.57 3.56
N GLY A 300 -5.68 4.42 4.79
CA GLY A 300 -6.08 5.52 5.66
C GLY A 300 -7.60 5.67 5.76
N ILE A 301 -8.12 6.89 5.61
CA ILE A 301 -9.57 7.14 5.69
C ILE A 301 -10.35 6.39 4.60
N ASN A 302 -9.74 6.20 3.44
CA ASN A 302 -10.41 5.65 2.27
C ASN A 302 -10.75 4.16 2.38
N ASN A 303 -10.07 3.40 3.26
CA ASN A 303 -10.44 2.00 3.51
C ASN A 303 -11.89 1.85 3.98
N GLU A 304 -12.45 2.90 4.58
CA GLU A 304 -13.82 2.91 5.07
C GLU A 304 -14.84 3.32 3.98
N LEU A 305 -14.41 3.60 2.74
CA LEU A 305 -15.30 3.89 1.61
C LEU A 305 -16.24 2.70 1.30
N SER A 306 -15.71 1.48 1.38
CA SER A 306 -16.49 0.23 1.28
C SER A 306 -17.65 0.21 2.28
N ASN A 307 -17.41 0.71 3.50
CA ASN A 307 -18.40 0.78 4.56
C ASN A 307 -19.53 1.75 4.22
N VAL A 308 -19.18 2.97 3.76
CA VAL A 308 -20.14 4.00 3.34
C VAL A 308 -20.99 3.55 2.14
N LEU A 309 -20.36 2.94 1.14
CA LEU A 309 -21.08 2.42 -0.04
C LEU A 309 -22.12 1.38 0.35
N ARG A 310 -21.78 0.47 1.28
CA ARG A 310 -22.72 -0.55 1.77
C ARG A 310 -23.83 0.02 2.63
N GLU A 311 -23.51 0.97 3.50
CA GLU A 311 -24.51 1.67 4.33
C GLU A 311 -25.57 2.34 3.46
N GLU A 312 -25.13 3.00 2.39
CA GLU A 312 -25.97 3.70 1.43
C GLU A 312 -26.49 2.80 0.30
N ARG A 313 -26.26 1.48 0.38
CA ARG A 313 -26.69 0.46 -0.61
C ARG A 313 -26.24 0.76 -2.04
N ALA A 314 -25.06 1.34 -2.21
CA ALA A 314 -24.47 1.78 -3.47
C ALA A 314 -23.24 0.95 -3.88
N ASP A 315 -22.81 -0.04 -3.09
CA ASP A 315 -21.64 -0.88 -3.34
C ASP A 315 -21.72 -1.66 -4.66
N HIS A 316 -22.90 -2.11 -5.05
CA HIS A 316 -23.14 -2.81 -6.31
C HIS A 316 -22.98 -1.93 -7.57
N LEU A 317 -22.88 -0.61 -7.42
CA LEU A 317 -22.74 0.33 -8.54
C LEU A 317 -21.29 0.50 -9.00
N VAL A 318 -20.31 0.06 -8.21
CA VAL A 318 -18.87 0.26 -8.49
C VAL A 318 -18.08 -1.04 -8.32
N LYS A 319 -16.83 -1.04 -8.76
CA LYS A 319 -15.89 -2.17 -8.66
C LYS A 319 -14.69 -1.77 -7.82
N LEU A 320 -14.69 -2.18 -6.55
CA LEU A 320 -13.61 -1.85 -5.62
C LEU A 320 -12.34 -2.65 -5.94
N ASN A 321 -11.19 -2.02 -5.81
CA ASN A 321 -9.89 -2.63 -6.01
C ASN A 321 -8.90 -2.18 -4.93
N ILE A 322 -8.03 -3.11 -4.51
CA ILE A 322 -6.82 -2.81 -3.76
C ILE A 322 -5.65 -3.40 -4.55
N ASP A 323 -4.60 -2.60 -4.66
CA ASP A 323 -3.34 -2.85 -5.36
C ASP A 323 -2.67 -4.18 -4.99
N THR A 324 -2.95 -4.72 -3.80
CA THR A 324 -2.47 -6.02 -3.31
C THR A 324 -3.24 -7.23 -3.87
N GLY A 325 -4.06 -7.03 -4.91
CA GLY A 325 -4.72 -8.10 -5.67
C GLY A 325 -6.14 -8.43 -5.25
N ILE A 326 -6.86 -7.44 -4.72
CA ILE A 326 -8.25 -7.57 -4.28
C ILE A 326 -9.17 -6.92 -5.31
N PHE A 327 -10.11 -7.70 -5.86
CA PHE A 327 -11.10 -7.20 -6.81
C PHE A 327 -12.52 -7.50 -6.31
N GLY A 328 -13.32 -6.45 -6.14
CA GLY A 328 -14.69 -6.49 -5.65
C GLY A 328 -14.80 -6.89 -4.17
N GLY A 329 -16.02 -7.21 -3.77
CA GLY A 329 -16.32 -7.68 -2.42
C GLY A 329 -16.35 -6.58 -1.35
N ILE A 330 -16.14 -7.01 -0.10
CA ILE A 330 -16.17 -6.17 1.09
C ILE A 330 -14.73 -5.94 1.52
N ILE A 331 -14.31 -4.68 1.49
CA ILE A 331 -13.00 -4.28 2.01
C ILE A 331 -13.08 -4.07 3.51
N GLY A 332 -12.20 -4.77 4.24
CA GLY A 332 -12.06 -4.62 5.69
C GLY A 332 -11.27 -3.38 6.07
N SER A 333 -11.64 -2.77 7.20
CA SER A 333 -11.12 -1.50 7.71
C SER A 333 -10.93 -1.56 9.23
N ARG A 334 -10.18 -0.60 9.78
CA ARG A 334 -9.88 -0.52 11.23
C ARG A 334 -9.34 -1.86 11.77
N ASN A 335 -10.01 -2.43 12.78
CA ASN A 335 -9.63 -3.70 13.39
C ASN A 335 -9.73 -4.89 12.42
N HIS A 336 -10.43 -4.75 11.29
CA HIS A 336 -10.55 -5.78 10.24
C HIS A 336 -9.74 -5.41 8.99
N PHE A 337 -8.81 -4.47 9.07
CA PHE A 337 -7.94 -4.13 7.94
C PHE A 337 -7.23 -5.38 7.39
N GLY A 338 -7.26 -5.54 6.06
CA GLY A 338 -6.75 -6.75 5.37
C GLY A 338 -7.71 -7.94 5.34
N MET A 339 -8.81 -7.91 6.10
CA MET A 339 -9.84 -8.96 6.09
C MET A 339 -10.89 -8.67 5.00
N ASN A 340 -10.56 -9.02 3.76
CA ASN A 340 -11.45 -8.79 2.61
C ASN A 340 -12.29 -10.02 2.30
N TYR A 341 -13.61 -9.84 2.17
CA TYR A 341 -14.58 -10.93 2.02
C TYR A 341 -15.36 -10.82 0.72
N ASN A 342 -15.95 -11.93 0.27
CA ASN A 342 -16.86 -11.95 -0.88
C ASN A 342 -16.24 -11.35 -2.15
N LEU A 343 -14.94 -11.55 -2.36
CA LEU A 343 -14.23 -11.05 -3.52
C LEU A 343 -14.85 -11.59 -4.81
N ASP A 344 -14.80 -10.78 -5.86
CA ASP A 344 -15.15 -11.20 -7.21
C ASP A 344 -13.96 -11.89 -7.88
N ALA A 345 -12.74 -11.42 -7.60
CA ALA A 345 -11.50 -12.08 -7.97
C ALA A 345 -10.38 -11.78 -6.97
N ARG A 346 -9.42 -12.71 -6.89
CA ARG A 346 -8.12 -12.49 -6.26
C ARG A 346 -7.05 -12.63 -7.32
N MET A 347 -6.17 -11.65 -7.41
CA MET A 347 -5.10 -11.60 -8.38
C MET A 347 -3.75 -11.59 -7.67
N ARG A 348 -2.70 -12.03 -8.36
CA ARG A 348 -1.33 -11.84 -7.89
C ARG A 348 -0.98 -10.36 -7.83
N HIS A 349 -0.09 -10.01 -6.92
CA HIS A 349 0.29 -8.62 -6.67
C HIS A 349 0.92 -7.98 -7.92
N ASP A 350 1.89 -8.65 -8.54
CA ASP A 350 2.55 -8.20 -9.76
C ASP A 350 1.59 -8.06 -10.96
N MET A 351 0.65 -8.99 -11.13
CA MET A 351 -0.39 -8.90 -12.17
C MET A 351 -1.43 -7.81 -11.89
N THR A 352 -1.65 -7.46 -10.63
CA THR A 352 -2.55 -6.36 -10.26
C THR A 352 -1.92 -5.02 -10.65
N TRP A 353 -0.61 -4.90 -10.47
CA TRP A 353 0.13 -3.74 -10.97
C TRP A 353 0.11 -3.63 -12.49
N ASP A 354 0.16 -4.75 -13.22
CA ASP A 354 -0.06 -4.70 -14.67
C ASP A 354 -1.43 -4.12 -15.01
N PHE A 355 -2.48 -4.57 -14.33
CA PHE A 355 -3.83 -4.03 -14.52
C PHE A 355 -3.87 -2.51 -14.24
N ILE A 356 -3.24 -2.05 -13.16
CA ILE A 356 -3.19 -0.62 -12.79
C ILE A 356 -2.40 0.19 -13.82
N PHE A 357 -1.20 -0.25 -14.20
CA PHE A 357 -0.33 0.41 -15.17
C PHE A 357 -0.94 0.46 -16.58
N ASN A 358 -1.84 -0.46 -16.91
CA ASN A 358 -2.59 -0.46 -18.16
C ASN A 358 -3.90 0.38 -18.10
N GLY A 359 -4.06 1.22 -17.08
CA GLY A 359 -5.21 2.12 -16.96
C GLY A 359 -6.50 1.40 -16.55
N GLY A 360 -6.38 0.30 -15.79
CA GLY A 360 -7.53 -0.48 -15.33
C GLY A 360 -8.42 0.22 -14.30
N LEU A 361 -7.96 1.32 -13.71
CA LEU A 361 -8.67 2.09 -12.69
C LEU A 361 -9.21 3.40 -13.27
N ASP A 362 -10.48 3.70 -12.98
CA ASP A 362 -11.13 4.94 -13.42
C ASP A 362 -10.88 6.09 -12.44
N ILE A 363 -10.87 5.77 -11.14
CA ILE A 363 -10.79 6.73 -10.05
C ILE A 363 -10.04 6.15 -8.85
N ALA A 364 -9.25 6.97 -8.17
CA ALA A 364 -8.51 6.58 -6.97
C ALA A 364 -8.83 7.50 -5.78
N PHE A 365 -9.01 6.88 -4.62
CA PHE A 365 -9.19 7.57 -3.34
C PHE A 365 -7.93 7.39 -2.51
N LEU A 366 -7.16 8.47 -2.34
CA LEU A 366 -5.86 8.46 -1.67
C LEU A 366 -5.87 9.39 -0.47
N SER A 367 -5.12 9.08 0.58
CA SER A 367 -4.97 9.97 1.74
C SER A 367 -3.86 10.99 1.47
N PHE A 368 -3.80 12.06 2.26
CA PHE A 368 -2.70 13.03 2.24
C PHE A 368 -2.25 13.38 3.66
N ALA A 369 -0.95 13.63 3.83
CA ALA A 369 -0.37 14.22 5.04
C ALA A 369 -0.24 15.74 4.90
N GLU A 370 0.35 16.20 3.79
CA GLU A 370 0.49 17.62 3.46
C GLU A 370 0.08 17.88 2.01
N ILE A 371 -0.42 19.10 1.76
CA ILE A 371 -0.71 19.65 0.43
C ILE A 371 -0.09 21.05 0.37
N ASP A 372 0.63 21.37 -0.69
CA ASP A 372 1.18 22.72 -0.87
C ASP A 372 0.35 23.62 -1.81
N LYS A 373 0.81 24.87 -1.98
CA LYS A 373 0.16 25.89 -2.82
C LYS A 373 0.07 25.54 -4.30
N ALA A 374 0.96 24.70 -4.80
CA ALA A 374 0.90 24.23 -6.19
C ALA A 374 -0.09 23.07 -6.35
N GLY A 375 -0.47 22.42 -5.25
CA GLY A 375 -1.28 21.22 -5.21
C GLY A 375 -0.45 19.94 -5.12
N ASN A 376 0.85 20.03 -4.79
CA ASN A 376 1.64 18.82 -4.58
C ASN A 376 1.18 18.12 -3.31
N VAL A 377 1.34 16.79 -3.26
CA VAL A 377 0.91 15.98 -2.10
C VAL A 377 2.09 15.21 -1.53
N ASN A 378 2.15 15.20 -0.19
CA ASN A 378 3.05 14.38 0.61
C ASN A 378 2.25 13.37 1.44
N VAL A 379 2.74 12.14 1.47
CA VAL A 379 2.28 11.01 2.29
C VAL A 379 3.45 10.24 2.93
N SER A 380 4.68 10.38 2.41
CA SER A 380 5.79 9.49 2.72
C SER A 380 6.66 9.95 3.88
N GLN A 381 6.98 11.25 3.96
CA GLN A 381 7.89 11.80 4.97
C GLN A 381 7.41 13.16 5.46
N PHE A 382 6.97 13.24 6.72
CA PHE A 382 6.43 14.48 7.29
C PHE A 382 6.67 14.54 8.80
N GLY A 383 7.20 15.68 9.27
CA GLY A 383 7.75 15.82 10.60
C GLY A 383 8.79 14.73 10.86
N GLU A 384 8.57 13.94 11.92
CA GLU A 384 9.43 12.83 12.34
C GLU A 384 9.03 11.47 11.74
N ARG A 385 7.97 11.40 10.92
CA ARG A 385 7.47 10.15 10.34
C ARG A 385 8.12 9.86 8.99
N MET A 386 8.48 8.60 8.77
CA MET A 386 9.05 8.07 7.54
C MET A 386 8.32 6.78 7.17
N ASN A 387 7.17 6.92 6.51
CA ASN A 387 6.27 5.81 6.23
C ASN A 387 6.48 5.20 4.84
N GLY A 388 7.14 5.92 3.92
CA GLY A 388 7.18 5.56 2.51
C GLY A 388 5.85 5.84 1.78
N SER A 389 5.85 5.74 0.46
CA SER A 389 4.69 6.06 -0.38
C SER A 389 3.78 4.86 -0.64
N GLY A 390 4.24 3.63 -0.42
CA GLY A 390 3.55 2.43 -0.90
C GLY A 390 3.24 2.53 -2.40
N GLY A 391 2.05 2.08 -2.77
CA GLY A 391 1.50 2.24 -4.12
C GLY A 391 1.04 3.65 -4.52
N PHE A 392 1.22 4.67 -3.68
CA PHE A 392 0.67 6.02 -3.93
C PHE A 392 1.20 6.65 -5.23
N ILE A 393 2.52 6.58 -5.47
CA ILE A 393 3.14 7.13 -6.69
C ILE A 393 2.62 6.38 -7.91
N ASP A 394 2.61 5.04 -7.86
CA ASP A 394 2.13 4.18 -8.94
C ASP A 394 0.70 4.53 -9.35
N ILE A 395 -0.21 4.64 -8.37
CA ILE A 395 -1.63 4.93 -8.60
C ILE A 395 -1.82 6.38 -9.07
N SER A 396 -1.19 7.34 -8.39
CA SER A 396 -1.39 8.77 -8.69
C SER A 396 -0.88 9.18 -10.07
N GLN A 397 0.06 8.43 -10.68
CA GLN A 397 0.54 8.71 -12.03
C GLN A 397 -0.18 7.91 -13.13
N THR A 398 -1.09 7.00 -12.78
CA THR A 398 -1.76 6.10 -13.74
C THR A 398 -3.26 6.35 -13.84
N VAL A 399 -3.89 6.85 -12.77
CA VAL A 399 -5.34 7.02 -12.69
C VAL A 399 -5.78 8.41 -13.12
N LYS A 400 -6.81 8.51 -13.98
CA LYS A 400 -7.25 9.80 -14.53
C LYS A 400 -7.95 10.72 -13.53
N THR A 401 -8.63 10.16 -12.53
CA THR A 401 -9.36 10.95 -11.51
C THR A 401 -8.84 10.60 -10.12
N LEU A 402 -8.37 11.61 -9.38
CA LEU A 402 -7.78 11.45 -8.06
C LEU A 402 -8.58 12.23 -7.01
N ILE A 403 -9.00 11.54 -5.96
CA ILE A 403 -9.69 12.13 -4.81
C ILE A 403 -8.80 11.99 -3.59
N PHE A 404 -8.05 13.04 -3.28
CA PHE A 404 -7.27 13.14 -2.04
C PHE A 404 -8.21 13.46 -0.88
N SER A 405 -8.29 12.56 0.10
CA SER A 405 -9.23 12.65 1.22
C SER A 405 -8.52 12.69 2.56
N GLY A 406 -8.91 13.61 3.43
CA GLY A 406 -8.31 13.74 4.75
C GLY A 406 -8.85 14.96 5.50
N THR A 407 -8.63 15.01 6.81
CA THR A 407 -9.06 16.18 7.58
C THR A 407 -8.30 17.43 7.16
N MET A 408 -8.90 18.61 7.39
CA MET A 408 -8.24 19.88 7.05
C MET A 408 -7.08 20.21 8.00
N VAL A 409 -7.27 19.95 9.29
CA VAL A 409 -6.29 20.23 10.36
C VAL A 409 -6.04 18.96 11.18
N VAL A 410 -4.79 18.73 11.58
CA VAL A 410 -4.41 17.59 12.44
C VAL A 410 -4.98 17.80 13.83
N GLY A 411 -5.67 16.78 14.35
CA GLY A 411 -6.26 16.80 15.69
C GLY A 411 -7.50 17.67 15.84
N SER A 412 -8.11 18.12 14.72
CA SER A 412 -9.38 18.84 14.79
C SER A 412 -10.52 17.92 15.24
N GLU A 413 -11.39 18.47 16.07
CA GLU A 413 -12.64 17.84 16.50
C GLU A 413 -13.82 18.67 16.03
N SER A 414 -14.85 17.99 15.54
CA SER A 414 -16.05 18.62 15.00
C SER A 414 -17.26 17.72 15.17
N HIS A 415 -18.43 18.33 15.35
CA HIS A 415 -19.71 17.66 15.31
C HIS A 415 -20.65 18.34 14.31
N CYS A 416 -21.79 17.70 14.06
CA CYS A 416 -22.86 18.31 13.26
C CYS A 416 -24.02 18.72 14.17
N LYS A 417 -24.53 19.93 13.94
CA LYS A 417 -25.71 20.46 14.62
C LYS A 417 -26.59 21.16 13.59
N ASP A 418 -27.88 20.87 13.59
CA ASP A 418 -28.85 21.47 12.67
C ASP A 418 -28.46 21.32 11.18
N ASN A 419 -27.82 20.20 10.81
CA ASN A 419 -27.28 19.89 9.48
C ASN A 419 -26.14 20.82 9.03
N GLU A 420 -25.43 21.42 9.98
CA GLU A 420 -24.25 22.25 9.79
C GLU A 420 -23.06 21.67 10.55
N LEU A 421 -21.85 21.91 10.05
CA LEU A 421 -20.63 21.50 10.73
C LEU A 421 -20.24 22.55 11.76
N VAL A 422 -19.92 22.10 12.97
CA VAL A 422 -19.40 22.93 14.07
C VAL A 422 -18.01 22.41 14.43
N ILE A 423 -17.03 23.32 14.46
CA ILE A 423 -15.67 23.01 14.91
C ILE A 423 -15.61 23.17 16.44
N ASP A 424 -15.39 22.05 17.12
CA ASP A 424 -15.25 21.99 18.59
C ASP A 424 -13.84 22.37 19.02
N SER A 425 -12.86 21.84 18.29
CA SER A 425 -11.44 22.10 18.48
C SER A 425 -10.75 22.26 17.13
N GLU A 426 -9.96 23.32 17.00
CA GLU A 426 -9.29 23.66 15.75
C GLU A 426 -8.24 22.59 15.37
N GLY A 427 -7.62 21.95 16.35
CA GLY A 427 -6.46 21.09 16.16
C GLY A 427 -5.14 21.85 16.34
N HIS A 428 -4.02 21.22 15.97
CA HIS A 428 -2.68 21.72 16.31
C HIS A 428 -1.72 21.91 15.13
N SER A 429 -1.97 21.29 13.97
CA SER A 429 -1.07 21.40 12.81
C SER A 429 -1.85 21.48 11.51
N LYS A 430 -1.48 22.45 10.66
CA LYS A 430 -2.06 22.61 9.33
C LYS A 430 -1.55 21.51 8.41
N LYS A 431 -2.40 21.06 7.49
CA LYS A 431 -2.02 20.13 6.41
C LYS A 431 -1.88 20.82 5.06
N PHE A 432 -2.35 22.06 4.93
CA PHE A 432 -2.17 22.90 3.76
C PHE A 432 -1.02 23.87 4.03
N VAL A 433 0.18 23.47 3.62
CA VAL A 433 1.47 24.09 3.96
C VAL A 433 2.01 24.92 2.79
N ASP A 434 3.05 25.74 3.00
CA ASP A 434 3.63 26.51 1.88
C ASP A 434 4.37 25.62 0.87
N THR A 435 5.10 24.61 1.37
CA THR A 435 5.86 23.64 0.58
C THR A 435 5.82 22.29 1.31
N VAL A 436 5.57 21.21 0.58
CA VAL A 436 5.59 19.84 1.12
C VAL A 436 7.01 19.40 1.52
N GLN A 437 7.13 18.60 2.58
CA GLN A 437 8.44 18.05 2.99
C GLN A 437 8.96 16.98 2.02
N SER A 438 8.08 16.21 1.39
CA SER A 438 8.41 15.24 0.34
C SER A 438 7.46 15.37 -0.85
N MET A 439 7.99 15.18 -2.05
CA MET A 439 7.24 15.25 -3.31
C MET A 439 6.77 13.85 -3.70
N ASP A 440 5.58 13.42 -3.27
CA ASP A 440 5.03 12.10 -3.66
C ASP A 440 4.06 12.21 -4.84
N PHE A 441 3.45 13.38 -5.03
CA PHE A 441 2.64 13.73 -6.18
C PHE A 441 2.97 15.14 -6.62
N ASN A 442 3.23 15.30 -7.92
CA ASN A 442 3.59 16.57 -8.54
C ASN A 442 2.39 17.11 -9.34
N ALA A 443 1.88 18.27 -8.93
CA ALA A 443 0.70 18.88 -9.54
C ALA A 443 0.93 19.31 -10.99
N ASP A 444 2.11 19.82 -11.33
CA ASP A 444 2.43 20.24 -12.70
C ASP A 444 2.44 19.03 -13.64
N TYR A 445 3.09 17.95 -13.24
CA TYR A 445 3.09 16.69 -13.98
C TYR A 445 1.67 16.10 -14.11
N SER A 446 0.84 16.21 -13.07
CA SER A 446 -0.56 15.77 -13.13
C SER A 446 -1.38 16.51 -14.20
N ARG A 447 -1.11 17.82 -14.41
CA ARG A 447 -1.72 18.59 -15.50
C ARG A 447 -1.24 18.12 -16.87
N GLU A 448 0.05 17.80 -17.02
CA GLU A 448 0.58 17.21 -18.25
C GLU A 448 -0.09 15.87 -18.60
N LEU A 449 -0.42 15.08 -17.57
CA LEU A 449 -1.18 13.83 -17.69
C LEU A 449 -2.68 14.04 -17.93
N GLY A 450 -3.19 15.28 -17.85
CA GLY A 450 -4.59 15.61 -18.06
C GLY A 450 -5.53 15.02 -17.00
N GLN A 451 -5.07 14.93 -15.74
CA GLN A 451 -5.84 14.33 -14.66
C GLN A 451 -6.82 15.31 -14.01
N ASN A 452 -7.92 14.78 -13.47
CA ASN A 452 -8.86 15.52 -12.63
C ASN A 452 -8.55 15.25 -11.15
N VAL A 453 -8.18 16.28 -10.41
CA VAL A 453 -7.70 16.12 -9.02
C VAL A 453 -8.53 16.96 -8.06
N TYR A 454 -9.01 16.32 -7.01
CA TYR A 454 -9.82 16.93 -5.96
C TYR A 454 -9.22 16.65 -4.59
N TYR A 455 -9.30 17.64 -3.70
CA TYR A 455 -8.90 17.53 -2.30
C TYR A 455 -10.13 17.73 -1.42
N VAL A 456 -10.55 16.70 -0.71
CA VAL A 456 -11.79 16.67 0.07
C VAL A 456 -11.45 16.59 1.55
N THR A 457 -11.94 17.59 2.30
CA THR A 457 -11.89 17.63 3.76
C THR A 457 -13.30 17.65 4.35
N GLU A 458 -13.40 17.60 5.67
CA GLU A 458 -14.67 17.78 6.38
C GLU A 458 -15.23 19.20 6.21
N ARG A 459 -14.37 20.18 5.90
CA ARG A 459 -14.70 21.60 5.86
C ARG A 459 -14.85 22.16 4.45
N ALA A 460 -14.13 21.60 3.48
CA ALA A 460 -13.97 22.21 2.16
C ALA A 460 -13.62 21.18 1.08
N VAL A 461 -13.94 21.52 -0.16
CA VAL A 461 -13.49 20.80 -1.36
C VAL A 461 -12.72 21.73 -2.26
N PHE A 462 -11.55 21.28 -2.68
CA PHE A 462 -10.69 21.97 -3.63
C PHE A 462 -10.52 21.16 -4.91
N GLN A 463 -10.27 21.85 -6.02
CA GLN A 463 -9.93 21.25 -7.30
C GLN A 463 -8.56 21.77 -7.76
N LEU A 464 -7.73 20.89 -8.32
CA LEU A 464 -6.53 21.32 -9.05
C LEU A 464 -6.95 21.85 -10.42
N THR A 465 -6.60 23.11 -10.70
CA THR A 465 -6.85 23.77 -11.99
C THR A 465 -5.52 24.18 -12.63
N ASP A 466 -5.56 24.63 -13.88
CA ASP A 466 -4.40 25.20 -14.59
C ASP A 466 -3.80 26.42 -13.87
N GLU A 467 -4.60 27.12 -13.07
CA GLU A 467 -4.17 28.29 -12.28
C GLU A 467 -3.74 27.94 -10.84
N GLY A 468 -3.66 26.65 -10.51
CA GLY A 468 -3.38 26.18 -9.14
C GLY A 468 -4.62 25.64 -8.44
N MET A 469 -4.55 25.53 -7.12
CA MET A 469 -5.65 24.98 -6.32
C MET A 469 -6.80 25.99 -6.14
N GLU A 470 -8.01 25.58 -6.48
CA GLU A 470 -9.24 26.38 -6.36
C GLU A 470 -10.19 25.78 -5.33
N LEU A 471 -10.63 26.58 -4.36
CA LEU A 471 -11.69 26.23 -3.42
C LEU A 471 -13.05 26.31 -4.13
N ILE A 472 -13.72 25.16 -4.23
CA ILE A 472 -14.99 25.02 -4.99
C ILE A 472 -16.20 24.80 -4.08
N GLU A 473 -16.01 24.24 -2.88
CA GLU A 473 -17.10 24.03 -1.91
C GLU A 473 -16.65 24.28 -0.46
N ILE A 474 -17.58 24.76 0.37
CA ILE A 474 -17.43 24.93 1.82
C ILE A 474 -18.55 24.22 2.56
N ALA A 475 -18.25 23.59 3.69
CA ALA A 475 -19.26 22.97 4.55
C ALA A 475 -20.23 24.02 5.13
N PRO A 476 -21.53 23.70 5.28
CA PRO A 476 -22.50 24.59 5.89
C PRO A 476 -22.16 24.86 7.36
N GLY A 477 -22.47 26.06 7.84
CA GLY A 477 -22.15 26.53 9.20
C GLY A 477 -20.77 27.15 9.38
N LEU A 478 -19.87 27.02 8.39
CA LEU A 478 -18.50 27.51 8.50
C LEU A 478 -18.31 28.92 7.94
N SER A 479 -17.40 29.67 8.55
CA SER A 479 -16.86 30.93 8.03
C SER A 479 -15.66 30.65 7.12
N LEU A 480 -15.72 31.14 5.89
CA LEU A 480 -14.64 30.97 4.90
C LEU A 480 -13.28 31.48 5.42
N GLU A 481 -13.24 32.68 6.01
CA GLU A 481 -11.97 33.25 6.46
C GLU A 481 -11.43 32.52 7.70
N LYS A 482 -12.29 32.27 8.69
CA LYS A 482 -11.88 31.71 9.98
C LYS A 482 -11.60 30.20 9.87
N ASP A 483 -12.58 29.43 9.39
CA ASP A 483 -12.57 27.97 9.55
C ASP A 483 -11.90 27.26 8.37
N VAL A 484 -11.60 27.98 7.27
CA VAL A 484 -10.91 27.45 6.09
C VAL A 484 -9.59 28.22 5.83
N LEU A 485 -9.66 29.49 5.44
CA LEU A 485 -8.47 30.21 4.93
C LEU A 485 -7.39 30.42 5.99
N SER A 486 -7.76 30.72 7.25
CA SER A 486 -6.78 30.90 8.33
C SER A 486 -6.09 29.59 8.76
N GLN A 487 -6.64 28.45 8.32
CA GLN A 487 -6.11 27.10 8.59
C GLN A 487 -5.16 26.59 7.49
N MET A 488 -4.77 27.46 6.56
CA MET A 488 -3.83 27.19 5.48
C MET A 488 -2.63 28.14 5.59
N ASP A 489 -1.47 27.75 5.07
CA ASP A 489 -0.29 28.62 4.99
C ASP A 489 -0.21 29.42 3.69
N PHE A 490 -1.19 29.21 2.80
CA PHE A 490 -1.33 29.95 1.55
C PHE A 490 -2.82 30.21 1.26
N LYS A 491 -3.09 31.14 0.35
CA LYS A 491 -4.45 31.48 -0.06
C LYS A 491 -4.76 30.81 -1.40
N PRO A 492 -5.68 29.83 -1.46
CA PRO A 492 -6.09 29.23 -2.73
C PRO A 492 -6.90 30.23 -3.57
N LYS A 493 -7.06 29.94 -4.85
CA LYS A 493 -8.08 30.63 -5.66
C LYS A 493 -9.45 30.31 -5.08
N ILE A 494 -10.34 31.30 -5.05
CA ILE A 494 -11.72 31.10 -4.61
C ILE A 494 -12.59 31.08 -5.86
N SER A 495 -13.35 29.99 -6.04
CA SER A 495 -14.28 29.88 -7.16
C SER A 495 -15.30 31.02 -7.14
N LYS A 496 -15.58 31.59 -8.32
CA LYS A 496 -16.65 32.59 -8.49
C LYS A 496 -18.02 32.02 -8.16
N ASP A 497 -18.16 30.70 -8.33
CA ASP A 497 -19.38 29.94 -8.05
C ASP A 497 -19.20 29.06 -6.81
N LEU A 498 -18.42 29.51 -5.81
CA LEU A 498 -18.21 28.79 -4.55
C LEU A 498 -19.54 28.33 -3.96
N LYS A 499 -19.69 27.01 -3.79
CA LYS A 499 -20.94 26.41 -3.30
C LYS A 499 -20.83 26.03 -1.84
N VAL A 500 -21.97 26.03 -1.16
CA VAL A 500 -22.10 25.35 0.12
C VAL A 500 -22.40 23.87 -0.15
N ILE A 501 -21.67 22.96 0.50
CA ILE A 501 -21.98 21.52 0.44
C ILE A 501 -23.42 21.32 0.91
N LYS A 502 -24.20 20.51 0.19
CA LYS A 502 -25.62 20.31 0.50
C LYS A 502 -25.79 19.83 1.95
N SER A 503 -26.53 20.59 2.77
CA SER A 503 -26.71 20.33 4.21
C SER A 503 -27.26 18.95 4.53
N GLU A 504 -28.02 18.33 3.62
CA GLU A 504 -28.49 16.95 3.76
C GLU A 504 -27.36 15.92 3.95
N LEU A 505 -26.14 16.19 3.46
CA LEU A 505 -24.98 15.31 3.66
C LEU A 505 -24.52 15.26 5.13
N PHE A 506 -24.87 16.30 5.90
CA PHE A 506 -24.57 16.48 7.32
C PHE A 506 -25.69 15.94 8.25
N GLN A 507 -26.64 15.20 7.69
CA GLN A 507 -27.62 14.42 8.46
C GLN A 507 -27.02 13.07 8.85
N GLU A 508 -27.35 12.58 10.05
CA GLU A 508 -26.91 11.26 10.50
C GLU A 508 -27.30 10.16 9.48
N ASN A 509 -28.54 10.24 8.98
CA ASN A 509 -29.05 9.41 7.88
C ASN A 509 -29.21 10.25 6.62
N TRP A 510 -28.55 9.88 5.52
CA TRP A 510 -28.58 10.64 4.26
C TRP A 510 -29.31 9.88 3.16
N GLY A 511 -28.85 8.68 2.79
CA GLY A 511 -29.59 7.75 1.91
C GLY A 511 -29.69 8.15 0.43
N LYS A 512 -28.81 9.03 -0.07
CA LYS A 512 -28.85 9.57 -1.45
C LYS A 512 -27.63 9.23 -2.30
N LEU A 513 -26.69 8.45 -1.77
CA LEU A 513 -25.47 8.16 -2.52
C LEU A 513 -25.74 7.35 -3.79
N ALA A 514 -26.59 6.32 -3.73
CA ALA A 514 -26.90 5.47 -4.89
C ALA A 514 -27.45 6.29 -6.06
N GLU A 515 -28.46 7.13 -5.80
CA GLU A 515 -29.03 8.05 -6.80
C GLU A 515 -27.96 9.03 -7.35
N THR A 516 -27.08 9.54 -6.48
CA THR A 516 -25.99 10.43 -6.91
C THR A 516 -25.06 9.74 -7.91
N ILE A 517 -24.64 8.49 -7.62
CA ILE A 517 -23.74 7.72 -8.48
C ILE A 517 -24.42 7.38 -9.82
N GLU A 518 -25.71 7.06 -9.80
CA GLU A 518 -26.48 6.75 -11.02
C GLU A 518 -26.66 7.97 -11.94
N ASN A 519 -26.81 9.15 -11.35
CA ASN A 519 -27.04 10.41 -12.09
C ASN A 519 -25.75 11.08 -12.58
N ASN A 520 -24.57 10.65 -12.09
CA ASN A 520 -23.30 11.16 -12.59
C ASN A 520 -22.97 10.53 -13.95
N HIS A 521 -22.96 11.36 -15.01
CA HIS A 521 -22.60 10.95 -16.38
C HIS A 521 -21.14 11.22 -16.70
#